data_AF-A0A8J5JFF3-F1
#
_entry.id   AF-A0A8J5JFF3-F1
#
_cell.length_a   1.000
_cell.length_b   1.000
_cell.length_c   1.000
_cell.angle_alpha   90.00
_cell.angle_beta   90.00
_cell.angle_gamma   90.00
#
_symmetry.space_group_name_H-M   'P 1'
#
loop_
_entity.id
_entity.type
_entity.pdbx_description
1 polymer ?
#
loop_
_entity_poly.entity_id
_entity_poly.type
_entity_poly.pdbx_seq_one_letter_code
_entity_poly.pdbx_strand_id
1 'polypeptide(L)'
;LENTDRPAPQHLLHRKRREEHHLRRLRETPRCFNLATTTLLAPEPTEAPSKVSLNLPGLRQAAVILERMINQNIYDDIVQDFMYWEDGGDDYHPLHGSLLPLWKFASDTSRPFVVSDICWSPVYRDLFAAAYTNGEAGVGEGAGMLCLYTLKNPTTPERIFHAHSGVTCVHLHP
;
A
#
# COMPACT_ATOMS: atom_id res chain seq x y z
N LEU A 1 43.75 12.83 27.71
CA LEU A 1 43.45 13.79 26.63
C LEU A 1 43.30 12.99 25.35
N GLU A 2 42.08 12.60 25.01
CA GLU A 2 41.63 12.43 23.62
C GLU A 2 40.12 12.16 23.68
N ASN A 3 39.37 13.27 23.84
CA ASN A 3 37.97 13.30 23.47
C ASN A 3 37.91 13.08 21.96
N THR A 4 37.57 11.87 21.53
CA THR A 4 37.13 11.64 20.16
C THR A 4 35.64 11.90 20.11
N ASP A 5 35.30 13.19 20.02
CA ASP A 5 33.98 13.66 19.59
C ASP A 5 33.84 13.28 18.10
N ARG A 6 33.56 12.00 17.83
CA ARG A 6 33.25 11.56 16.46
C ARG A 6 31.82 12.00 16.17
N PRO A 7 31.59 12.75 15.06
CA PRO A 7 30.24 13.16 14.70
C PRO A 7 29.36 11.93 14.49
N ALA A 8 28.10 12.02 14.94
CA ALA A 8 27.15 10.92 14.84
C ALA A 8 27.01 10.42 13.38
N PRO A 9 26.84 9.10 13.15
CA PRO A 9 26.67 8.54 11.82
C PRO A 9 25.55 9.25 11.05
N GLN A 10 25.74 9.49 9.75
CA GLN A 10 24.80 10.28 8.96
C GLN A 10 23.38 9.69 8.95
N HIS A 11 23.24 8.37 8.97
CA HIS A 11 21.95 7.68 9.06
C HIS A 11 21.20 7.96 10.39
N LEU A 12 21.92 8.12 11.50
CA LEU A 12 21.38 8.50 12.82
C LEU A 12 20.93 9.96 12.84
N LEU A 13 21.64 10.83 12.13
CA LEU A 13 21.23 12.22 11.92
C LEU A 13 20.03 12.33 10.99
N HIS A 14 19.93 11.48 9.96
CA HIS A 14 18.73 11.36 9.14
C HIS A 14 17.55 10.84 9.96
N ARG A 15 17.73 9.80 10.79
CA ARG A 15 16.70 9.30 11.71
C ARG A 15 16.22 10.35 12.70
N LYS A 16 17.13 11.10 13.35
CA LYS A 16 16.76 12.21 14.24
C LYS A 16 16.04 13.34 13.50
N ARG A 17 16.51 13.72 12.31
CA ARG A 17 15.83 14.71 11.46
C ARG A 17 14.46 14.22 10.97
N ARG A 18 14.29 12.91 10.76
CA ARG A 18 13.01 12.25 10.41
C ARG A 18 12.04 12.25 11.58
N GLU A 19 12.49 11.89 12.78
CA GLU A 19 11.68 11.98 14.01
C GLU A 19 11.24 13.44 14.25
N GLU A 20 12.15 14.40 14.11
CA GLU A 20 11.84 15.83 14.23
C GLU A 20 10.88 16.33 13.14
N HIS A 21 11.04 15.92 11.89
CA HIS A 21 10.14 16.29 10.79
C HIS A 21 8.76 15.64 10.95
N HIS A 22 8.69 14.39 11.39
CA HIS A 22 7.43 13.71 11.72
C HIS A 22 6.73 14.38 12.92
N LEU A 23 7.47 14.74 13.97
CA LEU A 23 6.97 15.49 15.12
C LEU A 23 6.53 16.91 14.73
N ARG A 24 7.21 17.56 13.79
CA ARG A 24 6.80 18.86 13.22
C ARG A 24 5.52 18.71 12.41
N ARG A 25 5.40 17.70 11.55
CA ARG A 25 4.16 17.41 10.82
C ARG A 25 2.99 17.12 11.77
N LEU A 26 3.19 16.38 12.85
CA LEU A 26 2.17 16.16 13.90
C LEU A 26 1.80 17.43 14.70
N ARG A 27 2.72 18.41 14.80
CA ARG A 27 2.46 19.70 15.44
C ARG A 27 1.81 20.72 14.50
N GLU A 28 2.14 20.66 13.22
CA GLU A 28 1.67 21.56 12.16
C GLU A 28 0.38 21.07 11.50
N THR A 29 0.04 19.78 11.61
CA THR A 29 -1.32 19.33 11.36
C THR A 29 -2.23 20.10 12.31
N PRO A 30 -3.15 20.95 11.82
CA PRO A 30 -4.16 21.51 12.69
C PRO A 30 -4.85 20.34 13.39
N ARG A 31 -5.11 20.47 14.70
CA ARG A 31 -6.04 19.59 15.42
C ARG A 31 -7.44 19.78 14.81
N CYS A 32 -7.63 19.34 13.57
CA CYS A 32 -8.94 19.22 12.96
C CYS A 32 -9.56 17.94 13.49
N PHE A 33 -9.99 18.00 14.75
CA PHE A 33 -11.16 17.33 15.29
C PHE A 33 -11.34 17.78 16.75
N ASN A 34 -11.53 19.08 16.96
CA ASN A 34 -12.56 19.42 17.93
C ASN A 34 -13.87 19.05 17.23
N LEU A 35 -14.35 17.83 17.46
CA LEU A 35 -15.76 17.58 17.26
C LEU A 35 -16.44 18.56 18.23
N ALA A 36 -16.85 19.71 17.73
CA ALA A 36 -17.83 20.50 18.45
C ALA A 36 -19.02 19.55 18.57
N THR A 37 -19.22 19.00 19.75
CA THR A 37 -20.47 18.35 20.13
C THR A 37 -21.51 19.45 20.15
N THR A 38 -21.95 19.87 18.97
CA THR A 38 -23.27 20.47 18.79
C THR A 38 -24.21 19.33 19.09
N THR A 39 -24.79 19.37 20.28
CA THR A 39 -26.00 18.62 20.62
C THR A 39 -27.07 19.03 19.62
N LEU A 40 -27.12 18.35 18.48
CA LEU A 40 -28.28 18.38 17.60
C LEU A 40 -29.36 17.62 18.35
N LEU A 41 -30.45 18.32 18.69
CA LEU A 41 -31.72 17.71 19.03
C LEU A 41 -31.96 16.56 18.04
N ALA A 42 -32.26 15.37 18.55
CA ALA A 42 -32.51 14.19 17.73
C ALA A 42 -33.54 14.52 16.64
N PRO A 43 -33.26 14.26 15.36
CA PRO A 43 -34.26 14.44 14.32
C PRO A 43 -35.37 13.39 14.52
N GLU A 44 -36.62 13.87 14.52
CA GLU A 44 -37.85 13.06 14.47
C GLU A 44 -37.78 12.04 13.31
N PRO A 45 -38.44 10.86 13.45
CA PRO A 45 -38.24 9.71 12.57
C PRO A 45 -38.81 9.99 11.18
N THR A 46 -37.97 10.56 10.33
CA THR A 46 -38.30 10.81 8.93
C THR A 46 -37.80 9.63 8.10
N GLU A 47 -38.73 9.05 7.35
CA GLU A 47 -38.66 7.94 6.40
C GLU A 47 -37.26 7.48 5.96
N ALA A 48 -37.08 6.15 5.94
CA ALA A 48 -35.86 5.47 5.54
C ALA A 48 -35.23 6.14 4.29
N PRO A 49 -33.93 6.50 4.33
CA PRO A 49 -33.33 7.21 3.22
C PRO A 49 -33.47 6.37 1.97
N SER A 50 -34.24 6.87 1.01
CA SER A 50 -34.30 6.32 -0.33
C SER A 50 -32.86 6.10 -0.80
N LYS A 51 -32.56 4.91 -1.35
CA LYS A 51 -31.24 4.60 -1.90
C LYS A 51 -30.93 5.61 -3.00
N VAL A 52 -30.29 6.71 -2.65
CA VAL A 52 -29.84 7.72 -3.62
C VAL A 52 -28.76 7.06 -4.44
N SER A 53 -29.13 6.70 -5.67
CA SER A 53 -28.21 6.16 -6.65
C SER A 53 -27.26 7.29 -7.08
N LEU A 54 -26.07 7.35 -6.50
CA LEU A 54 -25.00 8.29 -6.86
C LEU A 54 -24.31 7.86 -8.17
N ASN A 55 -25.08 7.78 -9.26
CA ASN A 55 -24.56 7.52 -10.60
C ASN A 55 -24.16 8.84 -11.27
N LEU A 56 -23.17 9.53 -10.69
CA LEU A 56 -22.62 10.75 -11.27
C LEU A 56 -21.44 10.41 -12.21
N PRO A 57 -21.42 10.90 -13.46
CA PRO A 57 -20.30 10.68 -14.38
C PRO A 57 -18.98 11.15 -13.75
N GLY A 58 -17.95 10.33 -13.81
CA GLY A 58 -16.62 10.67 -13.29
C GLY A 58 -16.40 10.47 -11.79
N LEU A 59 -17.46 10.21 -10.99
CA LEU A 59 -17.32 9.98 -9.55
C LEU A 59 -16.38 8.81 -9.23
N ARG A 60 -16.45 7.73 -10.01
CA ARG A 60 -15.53 6.58 -9.86
C ARG A 60 -14.07 6.98 -10.08
N GLN A 61 -13.79 7.81 -11.08
CA GLN A 61 -12.42 8.26 -11.36
C GLN A 61 -11.91 9.16 -10.23
N ALA A 62 -12.76 10.07 -9.75
CA ALA A 62 -12.42 10.93 -8.63
C ALA A 62 -12.14 10.10 -7.36
N ALA A 63 -12.97 9.08 -7.08
CA ALA A 63 -12.78 8.19 -5.93
C ALA A 63 -11.43 7.45 -6.00
N VAL A 64 -11.05 6.91 -7.16
CA VAL A 64 -9.74 6.23 -7.34
C VAL A 64 -8.57 7.20 -7.11
N ILE A 65 -8.67 8.45 -7.58
CA ILE A 65 -7.63 9.46 -7.35
C ILE A 65 -7.54 9.79 -5.85
N LEU A 66 -8.67 10.01 -5.19
CA LEU A 66 -8.72 10.29 -3.75
C LEU A 66 -8.16 9.14 -2.91
N GLU A 67 -8.51 7.90 -3.25
CA GLU A 67 -7.97 6.71 -2.59
C GLU A 67 -6.44 6.66 -2.71
N ARG A 68 -5.90 6.93 -3.92
CA ARG A 68 -4.45 7.01 -4.13
C ARG A 68 -3.80 8.14 -3.32
N MET A 69 -4.45 9.29 -3.19
CA MET A 69 -3.96 10.39 -2.35
C MET A 69 -3.92 10.02 -0.86
N ILE A 70 -4.93 9.28 -0.39
CA ILE A 70 -4.97 8.80 1.00
C ILE A 70 -3.88 7.75 1.23
N ASN A 71 -3.74 6.78 0.33
CA ASN A 71 -2.72 5.74 0.43
C ASN A 71 -1.30 6.30 0.43
N GLN A 72 -1.04 7.38 -0.31
CA GLN A 72 0.25 8.06 -0.26
C GLN A 72 0.58 8.56 1.15
N ASN A 73 -0.42 9.04 1.91
CA ASN A 73 -0.20 9.48 3.29
C ASN A 73 -0.04 8.31 4.26
N ILE A 74 -0.72 7.19 4.01
CA ILE A 74 -0.64 5.99 4.86
C ILE A 74 0.72 5.30 4.73
N TYR A 75 1.29 5.27 3.53
CA TYR A 75 2.52 4.53 3.20
C TYR A 75 3.71 5.45 2.87
N ASP A 76 3.71 6.71 3.32
CA ASP A 76 4.80 7.69 3.07
C ASP A 76 6.16 7.18 3.57
N ASP A 77 6.17 6.51 4.72
CA ASP A 77 7.34 5.91 5.32
C ASP A 77 7.94 4.80 4.44
N ILE A 78 7.11 3.86 3.98
CA ILE A 78 7.54 2.77 3.09
C ILE A 78 8.05 3.32 1.75
N VAL A 79 7.38 4.33 1.19
CA VAL A 79 7.80 4.96 -0.07
C VAL A 79 9.14 5.67 0.08
N GLN A 80 9.36 6.37 1.19
CA GLN A 80 10.65 6.99 1.48
C GLN A 80 11.75 5.95 1.59
N ASP A 81 11.48 4.85 2.30
CA ASP A 81 12.48 3.79 2.46
C ASP A 81 12.78 3.11 1.12
N PHE A 82 11.77 2.86 0.28
CA PHE A 82 11.98 2.34 -1.07
C PHE A 82 12.88 3.21 -1.96
N MET A 83 12.74 4.53 -1.87
CA MET A 83 13.45 5.46 -2.77
C MET A 83 14.82 5.89 -2.24
N TYR A 84 15.00 5.93 -0.91
CA TYR A 84 16.11 6.66 -0.30
C TYR A 84 16.79 5.94 0.87
N TRP A 85 16.31 4.76 1.30
CA TRP A 85 16.97 4.03 2.37
C TRP A 85 18.16 3.22 1.85
N GLU A 86 19.27 3.33 2.58
CA GLU A 86 20.47 2.52 2.40
C GLU A 86 20.80 1.84 3.74
N ASP A 87 21.15 0.56 3.70
CA ASP A 87 21.51 -0.20 4.90
C ASP A 87 22.90 0.22 5.37
N GLY A 88 22.98 0.94 6.48
CA GLY A 88 24.27 1.32 7.08
C GLY A 88 25.08 0.12 7.60
N GLY A 89 24.46 -1.06 7.72
CA GLY A 89 25.14 -2.30 8.08
C GLY A 89 26.04 -2.85 6.97
N ASP A 90 25.74 -2.53 5.71
CA ASP A 90 26.46 -3.05 4.55
C ASP A 90 27.94 -2.59 4.53
N ASP A 91 28.23 -1.41 5.10
CA ASP A 91 29.59 -0.89 5.28
C ASP A 91 30.50 -1.80 6.13
N TYR A 92 29.90 -2.62 7.00
CA TYR A 92 30.63 -3.41 8.00
C TYR A 92 30.57 -4.92 7.74
N HIS A 93 29.64 -5.37 6.90
CA HIS A 93 29.38 -6.78 6.64
C HIS A 93 29.37 -7.09 5.13
N PRO A 94 30.51 -7.02 4.43
CA PRO A 94 30.57 -7.09 2.96
C PRO A 94 30.12 -8.42 2.34
N LEU A 95 29.97 -9.48 3.15
CA LEU A 95 29.55 -10.81 2.72
C LEU A 95 28.15 -11.19 3.21
N HIS A 96 27.47 -10.29 3.93
CA HIS A 96 26.12 -10.52 4.45
C HIS A 96 25.22 -9.36 4.04
N GLY A 97 24.01 -9.68 3.57
CA GLY A 97 22.99 -8.68 3.26
C GLY A 97 21.74 -8.92 4.07
N SER A 98 20.99 -7.86 4.33
CA SER A 98 19.67 -7.91 4.94
C SER A 98 18.60 -7.51 3.89
N LEU A 99 17.39 -8.04 4.02
CA LEU A 99 16.26 -7.62 3.20
C LEU A 99 15.30 -6.82 4.07
N LEU A 100 15.01 -5.58 3.65
CA LEU A 100 13.97 -4.75 4.26
C LEU A 100 12.63 -5.07 3.58
N PRO A 101 11.66 -5.72 4.26
CA PRO A 101 10.33 -5.91 3.72
C PRO A 101 9.61 -4.55 3.64
N LEU A 102 9.10 -4.20 2.46
CA LEU A 102 8.42 -2.93 2.20
C LEU A 102 6.90 -3.12 2.18
N TRP A 103 6.34 -3.51 1.03
CA TRP A 103 4.89 -3.68 0.87
C TRP A 103 4.43 -5.12 1.05
N LYS A 104 3.19 -5.26 1.51
CA LYS A 104 2.43 -6.51 1.48
C LYS A 104 1.18 -6.31 0.62
N PHE A 105 1.18 -6.95 -0.55
CA PHE A 105 0.02 -6.96 -1.44
C PHE A 105 -0.87 -8.16 -1.10
N ALA A 106 -2.08 -7.87 -0.65
CA ALA A 106 -3.07 -8.90 -0.34
C ALA A 106 -4.47 -8.34 -0.54
N SER A 107 -5.33 -9.10 -1.21
CA SER A 107 -6.75 -8.83 -1.31
C SER A 107 -7.53 -9.93 -0.59
N ASP A 108 -8.67 -9.59 0.00
CA ASP A 108 -9.56 -10.58 0.63
C ASP A 108 -9.98 -11.69 -0.34
N THR A 109 -10.15 -11.35 -1.61
CA THR A 109 -10.52 -12.30 -2.67
C THR A 109 -9.37 -13.22 -3.07
N SER A 110 -8.11 -12.80 -2.87
CA SER A 110 -6.93 -13.58 -3.23
C SER A 110 -6.40 -14.46 -2.10
N ARG A 111 -6.88 -14.27 -0.85
CA ARG A 111 -6.42 -15.01 0.34
C ARG A 111 -6.48 -16.56 0.22
N PRO A 112 -7.50 -17.19 -0.40
CA PRO A 112 -7.55 -18.65 -0.47
C PRO A 112 -6.65 -19.23 -1.58
N PHE A 113 -6.05 -18.38 -2.41
CA PHE A 113 -5.21 -18.79 -3.52
C PHE A 113 -3.72 -18.62 -3.20
N VAL A 114 -2.89 -19.43 -3.85
CA VAL A 114 -1.43 -19.35 -3.82
C VAL A 114 -0.96 -18.58 -5.04
N VAL A 115 0.01 -17.68 -4.84
CA VAL A 115 0.67 -16.97 -5.94
C VAL A 115 1.53 -17.95 -6.72
N SER A 116 1.28 -18.07 -8.01
CA SER A 116 2.00 -18.96 -8.92
C SER A 116 3.05 -18.24 -9.75
N ASP A 117 2.77 -17.00 -10.16
CA ASP A 117 3.66 -16.20 -11.01
C ASP A 117 3.43 -14.69 -10.83
N ILE A 118 4.44 -13.88 -11.14
CA ILE A 118 4.41 -12.42 -11.08
C ILE A 118 5.10 -11.83 -12.31
N CYS A 119 4.44 -10.86 -12.96
CA CYS A 119 5.01 -10.16 -14.12
C CYS A 119 4.87 -8.64 -13.99
N TRP A 120 5.98 -7.91 -14.11
CA TRP A 120 5.99 -6.44 -14.09
C TRP A 120 5.61 -5.85 -15.44
N SER A 121 4.93 -4.71 -15.44
CA SER A 121 4.62 -3.99 -16.66
C SER A 121 5.89 -3.37 -17.25
N PRO A 122 6.15 -3.55 -18.55
CA PRO A 122 7.29 -2.95 -19.24
C PRO A 122 7.11 -1.43 -19.43
N VAL A 123 5.86 -0.95 -19.43
CA VAL A 123 5.51 0.47 -19.58
C VAL A 123 5.44 1.19 -18.24
N TYR A 124 4.81 0.58 -17.23
CA TYR A 124 4.57 1.21 -15.93
C TYR A 124 5.36 0.52 -14.83
N ARG A 125 6.39 1.18 -14.30
CA ARG A 125 7.29 0.62 -13.27
C ARG A 125 6.62 0.29 -11.93
N ASP A 126 5.45 0.86 -11.69
CA ASP A 126 4.68 0.64 -10.46
C ASP A 126 3.59 -0.40 -10.61
N LEU A 127 3.38 -0.96 -11.81
CA LEU A 127 2.30 -1.90 -12.11
C LEU A 127 2.87 -3.31 -12.29
N PHE A 128 2.24 -4.30 -11.64
CA PHE A 128 2.54 -5.71 -11.86
C PHE A 128 1.28 -6.57 -11.83
N ALA A 129 1.37 -7.72 -12.47
CA ALA A 129 0.38 -8.76 -12.47
C ALA A 129 0.80 -9.89 -11.53
N ALA A 130 -0.13 -10.37 -10.71
CA ALA A 130 0.05 -11.54 -9.86
C ALA A 130 -0.96 -12.62 -10.28
N ALA A 131 -0.45 -13.78 -10.67
CA ALA A 131 -1.22 -14.96 -11.01
C ALA A 131 -1.45 -15.82 -9.76
N TYR A 132 -2.66 -16.37 -9.66
CA TYR A 132 -3.11 -17.13 -8.52
C TYR A 132 -3.71 -18.47 -8.96
N THR A 133 -3.36 -19.52 -8.21
CA THR A 133 -3.89 -20.87 -8.34
C THR A 133 -4.49 -21.33 -7.02
N ASN A 134 -5.41 -22.29 -7.04
CA ASN A 134 -5.95 -22.87 -5.81
C ASN A 134 -4.82 -23.51 -4.98
N GLY A 135 -4.75 -23.19 -3.70
CA GLY A 135 -3.73 -23.68 -2.77
C GLY A 135 -4.00 -25.08 -2.23
N GLU A 136 -5.24 -25.56 -2.31
CA GLU A 136 -5.62 -26.86 -1.76
C GLU A 136 -5.65 -27.92 -2.86
N ALA A 137 -4.67 -28.83 -2.83
CA ALA A 137 -4.63 -29.99 -3.69
C ALA A 137 -5.80 -30.94 -3.35
N GLY A 138 -6.82 -31.02 -4.21
CA GLY A 138 -7.86 -32.05 -4.15
C GLY A 138 -9.31 -31.59 -4.03
N VAL A 139 -9.61 -30.30 -3.89
CA VAL A 139 -11.00 -29.80 -3.85
C VAL A 139 -11.33 -29.01 -5.11
N GLY A 140 -11.96 -29.71 -6.06
CA GLY A 140 -12.56 -29.12 -7.25
C GLY A 140 -11.55 -28.62 -8.29
N GLU A 141 -11.82 -28.90 -9.56
CA GLU A 141 -11.06 -28.34 -10.66
C GLU A 141 -11.17 -26.80 -10.64
N GLY A 142 -10.18 -26.16 -10.02
CA GLY A 142 -9.40 -25.09 -10.62
C GLY A 142 -9.94 -23.67 -10.60
N ALA A 143 -10.47 -23.10 -9.53
CA ALA A 143 -10.60 -21.63 -9.54
C ALA A 143 -9.21 -20.96 -9.61
N GLY A 144 -9.05 -19.99 -10.50
CA GLY A 144 -7.84 -19.18 -10.61
C GLY A 144 -8.17 -17.69 -10.61
N MET A 145 -7.15 -16.87 -10.36
CA MET A 145 -7.30 -15.42 -10.33
C MET A 145 -6.06 -14.75 -10.91
N LEU A 146 -6.26 -13.59 -11.52
CA LEU A 146 -5.20 -12.68 -11.93
C LEU A 146 -5.51 -11.30 -11.37
N CYS A 147 -4.61 -10.75 -10.58
CA CYS A 147 -4.74 -9.39 -10.05
C CYS A 147 -3.68 -8.47 -10.66
N LEU A 148 -4.08 -7.26 -11.02
CA LEU A 148 -3.16 -6.17 -11.31
C LEU A 148 -3.02 -5.29 -10.07
N TYR A 149 -1.82 -5.15 -9.55
CA TYR A 149 -1.50 -4.31 -8.41
C TYR A 149 -0.64 -3.13 -8.84
N THR A 150 -0.78 -2.02 -8.11
CA THR A 150 0.07 -0.85 -8.24
C THR A 150 0.72 -0.51 -6.90
N LEU A 151 1.97 -0.05 -6.90
CA LEU A 151 2.62 0.48 -5.70
C LEU A 151 1.85 1.67 -5.08
N LYS A 152 1.01 2.34 -5.87
CA LYS A 152 0.16 3.46 -5.42
C LYS A 152 -1.05 3.03 -4.60
N ASN A 153 -1.42 1.74 -4.64
CA ASN A 153 -2.51 1.16 -3.87
C ASN A 153 -2.21 -0.31 -3.54
N PRO A 154 -1.49 -0.56 -2.42
CA PRO A 154 -1.11 -1.92 -2.05
C PRO A 154 -2.25 -2.74 -1.46
N THR A 155 -3.33 -2.11 -0.98
CA THR A 155 -4.45 -2.77 -0.32
C THR A 155 -5.48 -3.33 -1.28
N THR A 156 -5.65 -2.71 -2.46
CA THR A 156 -6.68 -3.09 -3.41
C THR A 156 -6.11 -3.18 -4.82
N PRO A 157 -6.27 -4.35 -5.49
CA PRO A 157 -5.84 -4.49 -6.87
C PRO A 157 -6.64 -3.55 -7.79
N GLU A 158 -5.97 -2.98 -8.78
CA GLU A 158 -6.59 -2.10 -9.77
C GLU A 158 -7.56 -2.87 -10.68
N ARG A 159 -7.26 -4.14 -10.96
CA ARG A 159 -8.16 -5.06 -11.66
C ARG A 159 -8.02 -6.48 -11.14
N ILE A 160 -9.12 -7.22 -11.18
CA ILE A 160 -9.21 -8.63 -10.84
C ILE A 160 -9.85 -9.35 -12.02
N PHE A 161 -9.23 -10.42 -12.47
CA PHE A 161 -9.80 -11.34 -13.45
C PHE A 161 -9.94 -12.72 -12.81
N HIS A 162 -11.11 -13.32 -12.98
CA HIS A 162 -11.37 -14.68 -12.51
C HIS A 162 -11.20 -15.65 -13.67
N ALA A 163 -10.54 -16.77 -13.40
CA ALA A 163 -10.34 -17.86 -14.35
C ALA A 163 -11.04 -19.13 -13.84
N HIS A 164 -11.55 -19.93 -14.79
CA HIS A 164 -12.16 -21.23 -14.50
C HIS A 164 -11.13 -22.32 -14.17
N SER A 165 -9.85 -22.05 -14.42
CA SER A 165 -8.69 -22.90 -14.12
C SER A 165 -7.65 -22.09 -13.33
N GLY A 166 -6.82 -22.74 -12.51
CA GLY A 166 -5.69 -22.09 -11.83
C GLY A 166 -4.76 -21.41 -12.85
N VAL A 167 -4.38 -20.17 -12.60
CA VAL A 167 -3.44 -19.44 -13.46
C VAL A 167 -2.04 -19.80 -13.00
N THR A 168 -1.20 -20.34 -13.88
CA THR A 168 0.16 -20.81 -13.53
C THR A 168 1.27 -19.89 -14.05
N CYS A 169 0.98 -19.06 -15.04
CA CYS A 169 1.92 -18.09 -15.58
C CYS A 169 1.20 -16.85 -16.11
N VAL A 170 1.91 -15.72 -16.13
CA VAL A 170 1.46 -14.47 -16.71
C VAL A 170 2.61 -13.74 -17.40
N HIS A 171 2.33 -13.17 -18.58
CA HIS A 171 3.31 -12.34 -19.28
C HIS A 171 2.62 -11.11 -19.88
N LEU A 172 3.08 -9.93 -19.49
CA LEU A 172 2.62 -8.66 -20.04
C LEU A 172 3.36 -8.36 -21.35
N HIS A 173 2.64 -7.92 -22.38
CA HIS A 173 3.24 -7.57 -23.66
C HIS A 173 4.18 -6.35 -23.51
N PRO A 174 5.36 -6.36 -24.16
CA PRO A 174 6.32 -5.25 -24.18
C PRO A 174 5.75 -3.94 -24.74
#